data_AF-A0A1H7BRN0-F1
#
_entry.id   AF-A0A1H7BRN0-F1
#
_cell.length_a   1.000
_cell.length_b   1.000
_cell.length_c   1.000
_cell.angle_alpha   90.00
_cell.angle_beta   90.00
_cell.angle_gamma   90.00
#
_symmetry.space_group_name_H-M   'P 1'
#
loop_
_entity.id
_entity.type
_entity.pdbx_description
1 polymer ?
#
loop_
_entity_poly.entity_id
_entity_poly.type
_entity_poly.pdbx_seq_one_letter_code
_entity_poly.pdbx_strand_id
1 'polypeptide(L)'
;MLWPAPEDFVSGPALPPPTGWTQPGLVMTFNLECPGCVSRGIPFLKRLHAEFGDQVHLLAVHTSYGHRPLPREGVEPTLLRFVRDFARLPFPVALDLDGRFAQGWQTEGTPHWLAFAPGGALLRSVYGSQDNAQTRLEYLLAEWVARDSAARGQAEAEE
;
A
#
# COMPACT_ATOMS: atom_id res chain seq x y z
N MET A 1 6.97 16.86 1.51
CA MET A 1 6.30 16.00 0.51
C MET A 1 5.29 15.13 1.24
N LEU A 2 4.16 14.78 0.61
CA LEU A 2 3.11 13.93 1.22
C LEU A 2 3.44 12.44 1.05
N TRP A 3 4.63 12.03 1.51
CA TRP A 3 5.12 10.66 1.42
C TRP A 3 5.98 10.31 2.64
N PRO A 4 5.95 9.07 3.16
CA PRO A 4 6.75 8.70 4.33
C PRO A 4 8.24 8.88 4.06
N ALA A 5 8.97 9.41 5.04
CA ALA A 5 10.42 9.51 4.97
C ALA A 5 11.06 8.11 5.16
N PRO A 6 12.30 7.86 4.71
CA PRO A 6 12.94 6.56 4.88
C PRO A 6 12.94 6.04 6.33
N GLU A 7 13.08 6.92 7.32
CA GLU A 7 13.02 6.61 8.75
C GLU A 7 11.62 6.22 9.26
N ASP A 8 10.56 6.49 8.49
CA ASP A 8 9.20 6.09 8.83
C ASP A 8 8.93 4.63 8.44
N PHE A 9 9.78 3.99 7.64
CA PHE A 9 9.65 2.59 7.27
C PHE A 9 10.11 1.68 8.41
N VAL A 10 9.15 1.01 9.04
CA VAL A 10 9.41 0.07 10.13
C VAL A 10 9.78 -1.33 9.62
N SER A 11 9.48 -1.64 8.36
CA SER A 11 9.83 -2.92 7.75
C SER A 11 9.92 -2.83 6.23
N GLY A 12 10.79 -3.64 5.64
CA GLY A 12 11.06 -3.65 4.19
C GLY A 12 11.86 -2.43 3.71
N PRO A 13 12.28 -2.42 2.44
CA PRO A 13 12.96 -1.26 1.85
C PRO A 13 12.02 -0.06 1.74
N ALA A 14 12.55 1.14 1.96
CA ALA A 14 11.81 2.37 1.75
C ALA A 14 11.44 2.54 0.26
N LEU A 15 10.16 2.75 -0.02
CA LEU A 15 9.69 3.04 -1.38
C LEU A 15 9.75 4.54 -1.66
N PRO A 16 10.26 4.98 -2.82
CA PRO A 16 10.21 6.38 -3.20
C PRO A 16 8.76 6.82 -3.46
N PRO A 17 8.48 8.13 -3.56
CA PRO A 17 7.17 8.62 -3.96
C PRO A 17 6.73 8.06 -5.33
N PRO A 18 5.41 7.93 -5.60
CA PRO A 18 4.89 7.32 -6.83
C PRO A 18 5.38 7.97 -8.12
N THR A 19 5.78 9.25 -8.06
CA THR A 19 6.36 9.98 -9.20
C THR A 19 7.65 9.35 -9.73
N GLY A 20 8.35 8.55 -8.92
CA GLY A 20 9.55 7.81 -9.32
C GLY A 20 9.30 6.35 -9.70
N TRP A 21 8.05 5.89 -9.73
CA TRP A 21 7.73 4.49 -10.01
C TRP A 21 7.68 4.23 -11.51
N THR A 22 8.33 3.15 -11.94
CA THR A 22 8.25 2.63 -13.31
C THR A 22 7.16 1.57 -13.48
N GLN A 23 6.62 1.07 -12.38
CA GLN A 23 5.54 0.10 -12.29
C GLN A 23 4.32 0.73 -11.61
N PRO A 24 3.09 0.21 -11.84
CA PRO A 24 1.94 0.61 -11.06
C PRO A 24 2.13 0.23 -9.58
N GLY A 25 1.31 0.78 -8.70
CA GLY A 25 1.35 0.36 -7.31
C GLY A 25 0.09 0.64 -6.51
N LEU A 26 0.01 -0.01 -5.37
CA LEU A 26 -1.10 0.07 -4.44
C LEU A 26 -0.59 0.36 -3.04
N VAL A 27 -1.10 1.44 -2.45
CA VAL A 27 -0.84 1.83 -1.07
C VAL A 27 -2.10 1.63 -0.25
N MET A 28 -1.99 0.94 0.88
CA MET A 28 -3.07 0.80 1.86
C MET A 28 -2.75 1.58 3.12
N THR A 29 -3.59 2.55 3.50
CA THR A 29 -3.55 3.07 4.87
C THR A 29 -4.34 2.16 5.79
N PHE A 30 -3.76 1.79 6.93
CA PHE A 30 -4.37 0.88 7.90
C PHE A 30 -4.08 1.27 9.34
N ASN A 31 -4.78 0.65 10.27
CA ASN A 31 -4.48 0.76 11.70
C ASN A 31 -4.61 -0.64 12.34
N LEU A 32 -3.84 -0.92 13.40
CA LEU A 32 -3.91 -2.19 14.12
C LEU A 32 -5.23 -2.39 14.88
N GLU A 33 -5.89 -1.30 15.29
CA GLU A 33 -7.18 -1.32 15.99
C GLU A 33 -8.38 -1.38 15.04
N CYS A 34 -8.13 -1.46 13.72
CA CYS A 34 -9.16 -1.53 12.68
C CYS A 34 -9.44 -2.99 12.27
N PRO A 35 -10.60 -3.58 12.62
CA PRO A 35 -10.90 -4.98 12.31
C PRO A 35 -10.93 -5.24 10.80
N GLY A 36 -11.47 -4.31 10.01
CA GLY A 36 -11.53 -4.42 8.55
C GLY A 36 -10.15 -4.41 7.88
N CYS A 37 -9.15 -3.82 8.54
CA CYS A 37 -7.77 -3.77 8.10
C CYS A 37 -7.08 -5.11 8.36
N VAL A 38 -7.11 -5.56 9.63
CA VAL A 38 -6.40 -6.77 10.06
C VAL A 38 -7.03 -8.04 9.47
N SER A 39 -8.36 -8.14 9.44
CA SER A 39 -9.06 -9.36 9.02
C SER A 39 -9.29 -9.49 7.51
N ARG A 40 -9.26 -8.37 6.76
CA ARG A 40 -9.57 -8.38 5.31
C ARG A 40 -8.54 -7.65 4.46
N GLY A 41 -8.20 -6.41 4.81
CA GLY A 41 -7.27 -5.58 4.02
C GLY A 41 -5.87 -6.18 3.93
N ILE A 42 -5.25 -6.52 5.06
CA ILE A 42 -3.92 -7.13 5.11
C ILE A 42 -3.89 -8.49 4.38
N PRO A 43 -4.83 -9.44 4.62
CA PRO A 43 -4.91 -10.67 3.84
C PRO A 43 -5.06 -10.43 2.33
N PHE A 44 -5.85 -9.44 1.91
CA PHE A 44 -6.00 -9.08 0.50
C PHE A 44 -4.69 -8.56 -0.11
N LEU A 45 -4.03 -7.62 0.56
CA LEU A 45 -2.75 -7.09 0.09
C LEU A 45 -1.67 -8.17 0.00
N LYS A 46 -1.67 -9.15 0.91
CA LYS A 46 -0.79 -10.34 0.83
C LYS A 46 -1.10 -11.22 -0.38
N ARG A 47 -2.38 -11.41 -0.74
CA ARG A 47 -2.74 -12.15 -1.97
C ARG A 47 -2.24 -11.42 -3.21
N LEU A 48 -2.47 -10.10 -3.28
CA LEU A 48 -1.95 -9.28 -4.38
C LEU A 48 -0.42 -9.34 -4.48
N HIS A 49 0.28 -9.35 -3.35
CA HIS A 49 1.74 -9.54 -3.36
C HIS A 49 2.16 -10.90 -3.91
N ALA A 50 1.47 -11.98 -3.53
CA ALA A 50 1.77 -13.31 -4.02
C ALA A 50 1.53 -13.44 -5.54
N GLU A 51 0.59 -12.67 -6.08
CA GLU A 51 0.22 -12.69 -7.50
C GLU A 51 1.06 -11.72 -8.35
N PHE A 52 1.33 -10.52 -7.84
CA PHE A 52 1.89 -9.40 -8.62
C PHE A 52 3.18 -8.81 -8.05
N GLY A 53 3.78 -9.37 -6.99
CA GLY A 53 4.84 -8.72 -6.19
C GLY A 53 6.06 -8.22 -6.97
N ASP A 54 6.41 -8.86 -8.09
CA ASP A 54 7.54 -8.45 -8.95
C ASP A 54 7.16 -7.39 -10.00
N GLN A 55 5.87 -7.11 -10.14
CA GLN A 55 5.28 -6.31 -11.21
C GLN A 55 4.62 -5.02 -10.72
N VAL A 56 4.36 -4.91 -9.41
CA VAL A 56 3.67 -3.78 -8.80
C VAL A 56 4.30 -3.37 -7.46
N HIS A 57 4.33 -2.08 -7.17
CA HIS A 57 4.73 -1.60 -5.85
C HIS A 57 3.58 -1.75 -4.85
N LEU A 58 3.82 -2.45 -3.73
CA LEU A 58 2.85 -2.59 -2.65
C LEU A 58 3.39 -1.95 -1.37
N LEU A 59 2.58 -1.10 -0.74
CA LEU A 59 2.94 -0.42 0.50
C LEU A 59 1.77 -0.47 1.49
N ALA A 60 2.07 -0.79 2.75
CA ALA A 60 1.14 -0.55 3.84
C ALA A 60 1.61 0.63 4.69
N VAL A 61 0.73 1.58 4.98
CA VAL A 61 1.01 2.75 5.83
C VAL A 61 0.13 2.66 7.07
N HIS A 62 0.74 2.40 8.22
CA HIS A 62 0.02 2.43 9.49
C HIS A 62 -0.22 3.88 9.90
N THR A 63 -1.48 4.34 9.95
CA THR A 63 -1.83 5.73 10.25
C THR A 63 -2.57 5.88 11.57
N SER A 64 -2.24 6.94 12.32
CA SER A 64 -3.01 7.37 13.49
C SER A 64 -4.21 8.24 13.14
N TYR A 65 -4.39 8.63 11.88
CA TYR A 65 -5.54 9.45 11.45
C TYR A 65 -6.87 8.71 11.65
N GLY A 66 -7.81 9.34 12.35
CA GLY A 66 -9.09 8.73 12.73
C GLY A 66 -9.00 7.72 13.88
N HIS A 67 -7.83 7.59 14.52
CA HIS A 67 -7.57 6.69 15.65
C HIS A 67 -6.95 7.45 16.83
N ARG A 68 -6.76 6.76 17.96
CA ARG A 68 -6.08 7.36 19.12
C ARG A 68 -4.63 7.71 18.76
N PRO A 69 -4.20 8.97 18.92
CA PRO A 69 -2.80 9.32 18.72
C PRO A 69 -1.97 8.74 19.87
N LEU A 70 -0.85 8.12 19.50
CA LEU A 70 0.12 7.55 20.42
C LEU A 70 1.51 7.97 19.95
N PRO A 71 2.47 8.19 20.88
CA PRO A 71 3.84 8.49 20.49
C PRO A 71 4.49 7.26 19.85
N ARG A 72 5.60 7.45 19.14
CA ARG A 72 6.26 6.40 18.34
C ARG A 72 6.59 5.16 19.18
N GLU A 73 7.12 5.36 20.37
CA GLU A 73 7.45 4.30 21.34
C GLU A 73 6.23 3.48 21.79
N GLY A 74 5.02 4.03 21.69
CA GLY A 74 3.77 3.35 22.02
C GLY A 74 3.19 2.52 20.88
N VAL A 75 3.54 2.82 19.62
CA VAL A 75 2.97 2.17 18.43
C VAL A 75 3.96 1.24 17.73
N GLU A 76 5.19 1.72 17.52
CA GLU A 76 6.18 1.07 16.68
C GLU A 76 6.53 -0.36 17.14
N PRO A 77 6.73 -0.67 18.44
CA PRO A 77 7.00 -2.04 18.87
C PRO A 77 5.85 -3.02 18.55
N THR A 78 4.61 -2.58 18.74
CA THR A 78 3.40 -3.37 18.46
C THR A 78 3.24 -3.58 16.95
N LEU A 79 3.49 -2.54 16.16
CA LEU A 79 3.48 -2.61 14.71
C LEU A 79 4.57 -3.55 14.20
N LEU A 80 5.80 -3.45 14.68
CA LEU A 80 6.90 -4.35 14.31
C LEU A 80 6.56 -5.82 14.60
N ARG A 81 6.02 -6.11 15.78
CA ARG A 81 5.55 -7.46 16.14
C ARG A 81 4.44 -7.94 15.22
N PHE A 82 3.48 -7.08 14.90
CA PHE A 82 2.42 -7.42 13.96
C PHE A 82 2.99 -7.77 12.57
N VAL A 83 3.89 -6.93 12.06
CA VAL A 83 4.49 -7.06 10.74
C VAL A 83 5.36 -8.32 10.64
N ARG A 84 6.23 -8.56 11.62
CA ARG A 84 7.24 -9.64 11.57
C ARG A 84 6.71 -10.98 12.04
N ASP A 85 5.92 -11.01 13.10
CA ASP A 85 5.61 -12.26 13.80
C ASP A 85 4.19 -12.74 13.53
N PHE A 86 3.21 -11.83 13.64
CA PHE A 86 1.79 -12.16 13.54
C PHE A 86 1.33 -12.28 12.09
N ALA A 87 1.42 -11.18 11.33
CA ALA A 87 0.91 -11.11 9.96
C ALA A 87 1.96 -11.54 8.92
N ARG A 88 3.26 -11.44 9.26
CA ARG A 88 4.40 -11.80 8.39
C ARG A 88 4.26 -11.13 7.02
N LEU A 89 4.27 -9.80 7.02
CA LEU A 89 4.02 -9.02 5.80
C LEU A 89 5.25 -9.08 4.88
N PRO A 90 5.09 -9.47 3.61
CA PRO A 90 6.21 -9.60 2.67
C PRO A 90 6.57 -8.29 1.94
N PHE A 91 5.85 -7.20 2.22
CA PHE A 91 6.01 -5.90 1.57
C PHE A 91 6.36 -4.80 2.60
N PRO A 92 6.90 -3.65 2.13
CA PRO A 92 7.24 -2.53 3.00
C PRO A 92 6.07 -2.00 3.83
N VAL A 93 6.39 -1.56 5.05
CA VAL A 93 5.44 -0.97 5.99
C VAL A 93 6.01 0.32 6.55
N ALA A 94 5.25 1.41 6.41
CA ALA A 94 5.59 2.72 6.95
C ALA A 94 4.66 3.12 8.11
N LEU A 95 5.11 4.05 8.94
CA LEU A 95 4.38 4.61 10.07
C LEU A 95 4.05 6.09 9.82
N ASP A 96 2.77 6.38 9.60
CA ASP A 96 2.19 7.72 9.57
C ASP A 96 1.74 8.09 10.99
N LEU A 97 2.70 8.54 11.80
CA LEU A 97 2.53 8.74 13.25
C LEU A 97 1.52 9.84 13.60
N ASP A 98 1.52 10.95 12.86
CA ASP A 98 0.68 12.12 13.12
C ASP A 98 -0.53 12.22 12.17
N GLY A 99 -0.68 11.25 11.26
CA GLY A 99 -1.78 11.22 10.31
C GLY A 99 -1.61 12.17 9.13
N ARG A 100 -0.45 12.82 8.95
CA ARG A 100 -0.24 13.77 7.84
C ARG A 100 -0.26 13.10 6.47
N PHE A 101 0.22 11.86 6.36
CA PHE A 101 0.11 11.12 5.10
C PHE A 101 -1.36 10.91 4.74
N ALA A 102 -2.13 10.33 5.66
CA ALA A 102 -3.56 10.08 5.47
C ALA A 102 -4.35 11.37 5.15
N GLN A 103 -4.10 12.45 5.88
CA GLN A 103 -4.73 13.75 5.64
C GLN A 103 -4.36 14.34 4.27
N GLY A 104 -3.08 14.28 3.91
CA GLY A 104 -2.59 14.81 2.63
C GLY A 104 -3.18 14.09 1.42
N TRP A 105 -3.45 12.80 1.54
CA TRP A 105 -4.11 11.99 0.52
C TRP A 105 -5.65 11.94 0.66
N GLN A 106 -6.21 12.75 1.57
CA GLN A 106 -7.65 12.87 1.81
C GLN A 106 -8.33 11.52 2.05
N THR A 107 -7.69 10.63 2.83
CA THR A 107 -8.31 9.34 3.15
C THR A 107 -9.52 9.52 4.06
N GLU A 108 -10.54 8.68 3.87
CA GLU A 108 -11.81 8.78 4.61
C GLU A 108 -11.80 7.96 5.91
N GLY A 109 -10.77 7.12 6.08
CA GLY A 109 -10.57 6.27 7.25
C GLY A 109 -9.62 5.11 6.95
N THR A 110 -9.78 3.99 7.67
CA THR A 110 -9.00 2.77 7.41
C THR A 110 -9.91 1.53 7.33
N PRO A 111 -9.63 0.57 6.44
CA PRO A 111 -8.58 0.62 5.43
C PRO A 111 -8.96 1.58 4.29
N HIS A 112 -7.97 2.21 3.68
CA HIS A 112 -8.14 3.04 2.49
C HIS A 112 -7.05 2.71 1.49
N TRP A 113 -7.39 2.73 0.21
CA TRP A 113 -6.52 2.28 -0.87
C TRP A 113 -6.26 3.43 -1.84
N LEU A 114 -4.99 3.61 -2.20
CA LEU A 114 -4.53 4.55 -3.22
C LEU A 114 -3.83 3.73 -4.31
N ALA A 115 -4.39 3.72 -5.51
CA ALA A 115 -3.81 3.04 -6.66
C ALA A 115 -3.13 4.05 -7.57
N PHE A 116 -1.90 3.78 -7.98
CA PHE A 116 -1.07 4.66 -8.79
C PHE A 116 -0.66 3.98 -10.10
N ALA A 117 -0.64 4.76 -11.18
CA ALA A 117 0.03 4.38 -12.42
C ALA A 117 1.56 4.53 -12.29
N PRO A 118 2.34 3.91 -13.19
CA PRO A 118 3.72 4.34 -13.42
C PRO A 118 3.79 5.87 -13.61
N GLY A 119 4.81 6.51 -13.05
CA GLY A 119 4.97 7.96 -13.04
C GLY A 119 4.09 8.71 -12.02
N GLY A 120 3.28 7.99 -11.23
CA GLY A 120 2.68 8.50 -10.00
C GLY A 120 1.30 9.14 -10.13
N ALA A 121 0.62 8.99 -11.27
CA ALA A 121 -0.76 9.45 -11.41
C ALA A 121 -1.69 8.62 -10.50
N LEU A 122 -2.48 9.28 -9.65
CA LEU A 122 -3.46 8.62 -8.80
C LEU A 122 -4.65 8.13 -9.65
N LEU A 123 -4.81 6.82 -9.76
CA LEU A 123 -5.85 6.17 -10.55
C LEU A 123 -7.15 6.01 -9.76
N ARG A 124 -7.05 5.60 -8.49
CA ARG A 124 -8.19 5.33 -7.62
C ARG A 124 -7.86 5.68 -6.18
N SER A 125 -8.88 6.17 -5.47
CA SER A 125 -8.91 6.37 -4.03
C SER A 125 -10.16 5.67 -3.51
N VAL A 126 -10.00 4.62 -2.69
CA VAL A 126 -11.11 3.73 -2.30
C VAL A 126 -11.09 3.48 -0.80
N TYR A 127 -12.15 3.87 -0.10
CA TYR A 127 -12.35 3.56 1.30
C TYR A 127 -13.00 2.19 1.51
N GLY A 128 -12.53 1.44 2.51
CA GLY A 128 -13.14 0.20 2.98
C GLY A 128 -12.44 -1.09 2.52
N SER A 129 -12.98 -2.22 2.98
CA SER A 129 -12.48 -3.57 2.64
C SER A 129 -13.60 -4.52 2.24
N GLN A 130 -14.68 -4.01 1.66
CA GLN A 130 -15.76 -4.83 1.11
C GLN A 130 -15.29 -5.51 -0.19
N ASP A 131 -15.84 -6.66 -0.52
CA ASP A 131 -15.39 -7.49 -1.65
C ASP A 131 -15.37 -6.71 -2.97
N ASN A 132 -16.43 -5.97 -3.28
CA ASN A 132 -16.49 -5.14 -4.48
C ASN A 132 -15.38 -4.08 -4.56
N ALA A 133 -14.90 -3.56 -3.42
CA ALA A 133 -13.77 -2.62 -3.41
C ALA A 133 -12.46 -3.33 -3.74
N GLN A 134 -12.23 -4.51 -3.16
CA GLN A 134 -11.04 -5.32 -3.39
C GLN A 134 -10.98 -5.81 -4.85
N THR A 135 -12.07 -6.38 -5.36
CA THR A 135 -12.15 -6.88 -6.74
C THR A 135 -11.81 -5.81 -7.78
N ARG A 136 -12.27 -4.56 -7.58
CA ARG A 136 -11.93 -3.45 -8.49
C ARG A 136 -10.44 -3.10 -8.48
N LEU A 137 -9.76 -3.23 -7.34
CA LEU A 137 -8.32 -2.96 -7.23
C LEU A 137 -7.51 -4.09 -7.87
N GLU A 138 -7.94 -5.34 -7.66
CA GLU A 138 -7.35 -6.53 -8.29
C GLU A 138 -7.41 -6.44 -9.82
N TYR A 139 -8.59 -6.17 -10.40
CA TYR A 139 -8.71 -5.99 -11.84
C TYR A 139 -7.91 -4.81 -12.38
N LEU A 140 -7.85 -3.71 -11.64
CA LEU A 140 -7.02 -2.56 -12.04
C LEU A 140 -5.54 -2.95 -12.13
N LEU A 141 -5.01 -3.65 -11.13
CA LEU A 141 -3.62 -4.09 -11.15
C LEU A 141 -3.37 -5.12 -12.26
N ALA A 142 -4.26 -6.11 -12.41
CA ALA A 142 -4.16 -7.12 -13.46
C ALA A 142 -4.14 -6.49 -14.87
N GLU A 143 -4.98 -5.47 -15.11
CA GLU A 143 -5.00 -4.73 -16.37
C GLU A 143 -3.67 -4.01 -16.63
N TRP A 144 -3.10 -3.32 -15.63
CA TRP A 144 -1.82 -2.64 -15.78
C TRP A 144 -0.66 -3.59 -15.99
N VAL A 145 -0.64 -4.71 -15.26
CA VAL A 145 0.36 -5.76 -15.41
C VAL A 145 0.31 -6.36 -16.82
N ALA A 146 -0.87 -6.69 -17.32
CA ALA A 146 -1.04 -7.23 -18.67
C ALA A 146 -0.58 -6.23 -19.76
N ARG A 147 -0.85 -4.93 -19.57
CA ARG A 147 -0.39 -3.87 -20.49
C ARG A 147 1.14 -3.77 -20.52
N ASP A 148 1.81 -3.83 -19.37
CA ASP A 148 3.27 -3.78 -19.29
C ASP A 148 3.90 -5.01 -19.97
N SER A 149 3.36 -6.21 -19.72
CA SER A 149 3.83 -7.44 -20.37
C SER A 149 3.69 -7.38 -21.90
N ALA A 150 2.56 -6.87 -22.41
CA ALA A 150 2.33 -6.73 -23.84
C ALA A 150 3.29 -5.71 -24.49
N ALA A 151 3.55 -4.59 -23.83
CA ALA A 151 4.48 -3.57 -24.32
C ALA A 151 5.92 -4.09 -24.41
N ARG A 152 6.37 -4.87 -23.42
CA ARG A 152 7.71 -5.50 -23.43
C ARG A 152 7.86 -6.52 -24.54
N GLY A 153 6.86 -7.38 -24.73
CA GLY A 153 6.89 -8.40 -25.79
C GLY A 153 6.88 -7.82 -27.22
N GLN A 154 6.35 -6.61 -27.41
CA GLN A 154 6.44 -5.90 -28.70
C GLN A 154 7.83 -5.31 -28.94
N ALA A 155 8.45 -4.72 -27.93
CA ALA A 155 9.80 -4.17 -28.03
C ALA A 155 10.86 -5.25 -28.34
N GLU A 156 10.73 -6.44 -27.74
CA GLU A 156 11.64 -7.57 -27.98
C GLU A 156 11.46 -8.22 -29.37
N ALA A 157 10.30 -8.05 -30.01
CA ALA A 157 10.01 -8.60 -31.34
C ALA A 157 10.44 -7.68 -32.50
N GLU A 158 10.75 -6.41 -32.20
CA GLU A 158 11.20 -5.40 -33.17
C GLU A 158 12.74 -5.26 -33.23
N GLU A 159 13.47 -6.04 -32.42
CA GLU A 159 14.94 -6.11 -32.36
C GLU A 159 15.50 -7.36 -33.07
#